data_AF-A0A8T6IPW5-F1
#
_entry.id   AF-A0A8T6IPW5-F1
#
_cell.length_a   1.000
_cell.length_b   1.000
_cell.length_c   1.000
_cell.angle_alpha   90.00
_cell.angle_beta   90.00
_cell.angle_gamma   90.00
#
_symmetry.space_group_name_H-M   'P 1'
#
loop_
_entity.id
_entity.type
_entity.pdbx_description
1 polymer ?
#
loop_
_entity_poly.entity_id
_entity_poly.type
_entity_poly.pdbx_seq_one_letter_code
_entity_poly.pdbx_strand_id
1 'polypeptide(L)'
;MTPAPEAEVLVDSEEAKSAVQYFHDLVFEHHALPGVNWNGELMLNDGLAMYIDGAWTYNFYNTNMEEGQIAFWPYPRLGPERGSTIMWSHTLAVTSNIEPDVLEATMRLIQFLSDNSKEHSIKTGMPSARLSLRTEDLADQIWTFGALTTQMAAEGVPEYQSERFTEVENAMGAAYSSIFTGQQTVEEGLDDVAQRIRRALR
;
A
#
# COMPACT_ATOMS: atom_id res chain seq x y z
N MET A 1 -1.43 32.41 -4.07
CA MET A 1 -1.13 30.97 -4.14
C MET A 1 0.37 30.88 -4.32
N THR A 2 1.10 30.49 -3.28
CA THR A 2 2.55 30.27 -3.37
C THR A 2 2.77 29.16 -4.41
N PRO A 3 3.72 29.29 -5.35
CA PRO A 3 4.06 28.19 -6.23
C PRO A 3 4.32 26.94 -5.37
N ALA A 4 3.76 25.80 -5.75
CA ALA A 4 4.19 24.55 -5.15
C ALA A 4 5.72 24.45 -5.33
N PRO A 5 6.48 24.05 -4.31
CA PRO A 5 7.90 23.77 -4.49
C PRO A 5 8.07 22.80 -5.66
N GLU A 6 9.12 22.99 -6.47
CA GLU A 6 9.43 22.05 -7.55
C GLU A 6 9.51 20.63 -6.96
N ALA A 7 8.76 19.70 -7.55
CA ALA A 7 8.72 18.33 -7.07
C ALA A 7 10.11 17.69 -7.28
N GLU A 8 10.75 17.32 -6.17
CA GLU A 8 12.01 16.60 -6.21
C GLU A 8 11.78 15.13 -6.54
N VAL A 9 12.52 14.61 -7.52
CA VAL A 9 12.44 13.21 -7.94
C VAL A 9 13.60 12.45 -7.31
N LEU A 10 13.28 11.55 -6.39
CA LEU A 10 14.22 10.83 -5.52
C LEU A 10 14.30 9.32 -5.79
N VAL A 11 13.64 8.82 -6.83
CA VAL A 11 13.62 7.37 -7.11
C VAL A 11 14.98 6.81 -7.57
N ASP A 12 15.90 7.68 -7.97
CA ASP A 12 17.30 7.37 -8.30
C ASP A 12 18.29 7.73 -7.18
N SER A 13 17.82 8.05 -5.97
CA SER A 13 18.70 8.29 -4.83
C SER A 13 19.44 7.01 -4.41
N GLU A 14 20.55 7.16 -3.69
CA GLU A 14 21.30 6.02 -3.15
C GLU A 14 20.44 5.17 -2.20
N GLU A 15 19.57 5.81 -1.42
CA GLU A 15 18.63 5.13 -0.53
C GLU A 15 17.59 4.33 -1.32
N ALA A 16 17.04 4.88 -2.40
CA ALA A 16 16.09 4.19 -3.27
C ALA A 16 16.75 2.99 -3.98
N LYS A 17 17.96 3.19 -4.52
CA LYS A 17 18.77 2.14 -5.13
C LYS A 17 19.08 1.02 -4.14
N SER A 18 19.51 1.37 -2.92
CA SER A 18 19.78 0.40 -1.87
C SER A 18 18.54 -0.39 -1.45
N ALA A 19 17.39 0.28 -1.32
CA ALA A 19 16.13 -0.38 -0.99
C ALA A 19 15.68 -1.36 -2.07
N VAL A 20 15.76 -0.97 -3.36
CA VAL A 20 15.39 -1.86 -4.47
C VAL A 20 16.39 -2.99 -4.63
N GLN A 21 17.69 -2.73 -4.41
CA GLN A 21 18.73 -3.76 -4.42
C GLN A 21 18.47 -4.84 -3.37
N TYR A 22 18.06 -4.47 -2.14
CA TYR A 22 17.69 -5.45 -1.12
C TYR A 22 16.61 -6.43 -1.62
N PHE A 23 15.54 -5.93 -2.25
CA PHE A 23 14.50 -6.81 -2.80
C PHE A 23 14.95 -7.58 -4.03
N HIS A 24 15.81 -6.99 -4.87
CA HIS A 24 16.42 -7.67 -6.00
C HIS A 24 17.24 -8.88 -5.52
N ASP A 25 18.04 -8.72 -4.47
CA ASP A 25 18.87 -9.78 -3.91
C ASP A 25 18.01 -10.88 -3.26
N LEU A 26 16.88 -10.52 -2.65
CA LEU A 26 15.89 -11.51 -2.20
C LEU A 26 15.39 -12.40 -3.33
N VAL A 27 15.24 -11.88 -4.56
CA VAL A 27 14.81 -12.67 -5.73
C VAL A 27 15.98 -13.50 -6.30
N PHE A 28 17.09 -12.84 -6.62
CA PHE A 28 18.14 -13.42 -7.46
C PHE A 28 19.28 -14.08 -6.69
N GLU A 29 19.58 -13.64 -5.47
CA GLU A 29 20.67 -14.21 -4.65
C GLU A 29 20.13 -15.18 -3.59
N HIS A 30 19.02 -14.82 -2.94
CA HIS A 30 18.47 -15.59 -1.82
C HIS A 30 17.27 -16.47 -2.21
N HIS A 31 16.69 -16.27 -3.39
CA HIS A 31 15.55 -17.05 -3.91
C HIS A 31 14.36 -17.12 -2.92
N ALA A 32 14.12 -16.02 -2.19
CA ALA A 32 13.14 -15.93 -1.12
C ALA A 32 11.75 -15.47 -1.61
N LEU A 33 11.63 -14.97 -2.84
CA LEU A 33 10.39 -14.48 -3.42
C LEU A 33 9.91 -15.41 -4.55
N PRO A 34 8.80 -16.14 -4.36
CA PRO A 34 8.21 -16.94 -5.43
C PRO A 34 7.62 -15.97 -6.46
N GLY A 35 8.04 -16.08 -7.73
CA GLY A 35 7.65 -15.18 -8.82
C GLY A 35 6.18 -15.30 -9.26
N VAL A 36 5.25 -15.23 -8.31
CA VAL A 36 3.80 -15.28 -8.50
C VAL A 36 3.18 -13.91 -8.21
N ASN A 37 2.03 -13.63 -8.81
CA ASN A 37 1.39 -12.31 -8.71
C ASN A 37 0.82 -12.02 -7.32
N TRP A 38 0.34 -13.03 -6.59
CA TRP A 38 -0.16 -12.86 -5.22
C TRP A 38 0.21 -14.07 -4.36
N ASN A 39 0.72 -13.79 -3.16
CA ASN A 39 1.32 -14.77 -2.27
C ASN A 39 0.34 -15.37 -1.24
N GLY A 40 -0.92 -14.91 -1.22
CA GLY A 40 -1.87 -15.33 -0.20
C GLY A 40 -2.20 -16.82 -0.22
N GLU A 41 -2.34 -17.40 -1.41
CA GLU A 41 -2.54 -18.85 -1.58
C GLU A 41 -1.31 -19.67 -1.18
N LEU A 42 -0.11 -19.15 -1.39
CA LEU A 42 1.11 -19.84 -0.96
C LEU A 42 1.20 -19.88 0.57
N MET A 43 0.88 -18.78 1.25
CA MET A 43 0.77 -18.77 2.72
C MET A 43 -0.30 -19.76 3.21
N LEU A 44 -1.46 -19.81 2.55
CA LEU A 44 -2.54 -20.73 2.93
C LEU A 44 -2.14 -22.23 2.80
N ASN A 45 -1.25 -22.55 1.87
CA ASN A 45 -0.83 -23.92 1.57
C ASN A 45 0.59 -24.24 2.07
N ASP A 46 1.06 -23.54 3.12
CA ASP A 46 2.39 -23.73 3.73
C ASP A 46 3.58 -23.54 2.76
N GLY A 47 3.36 -22.87 1.63
CA GLY A 47 4.38 -22.51 0.65
C GLY A 47 5.22 -21.30 1.05
N LEU A 48 4.78 -20.53 2.06
CA LEU A 48 5.48 -19.37 2.62
C LEU A 48 5.37 -19.36 4.13
N ALA A 49 6.46 -19.01 4.82
CA ALA A 49 6.45 -18.79 6.27
C ALA A 49 6.08 -17.34 6.64
N MET A 50 6.35 -16.39 5.74
CA MET A 50 6.03 -14.97 5.89
C MET A 50 5.92 -14.32 4.52
N TYR A 51 5.08 -13.29 4.41
CA TYR A 51 5.06 -12.40 3.26
C TYR A 51 4.50 -11.03 3.69
N ILE A 52 4.78 -10.01 2.89
CA ILE A 52 4.40 -8.63 3.19
C ILE A 52 3.10 -8.34 2.44
N ASP A 53 2.06 -7.99 3.19
CA ASP A 53 0.77 -7.60 2.62
C ASP A 53 -0.01 -6.71 3.60
N GLY A 54 -1.09 -6.10 3.13
CA GLY A 54 -1.93 -5.24 3.95
C GLY A 54 -3.06 -5.99 4.66
N ALA A 55 -3.77 -5.24 5.52
CA ALA A 55 -4.88 -5.77 6.29
C ALA A 55 -6.10 -6.19 5.45
N TRP A 56 -6.14 -5.85 4.14
CA TRP A 56 -7.18 -6.34 3.21
C TRP A 56 -7.19 -7.87 3.06
N THR A 57 -6.11 -8.55 3.47
CA THR A 57 -6.01 -10.01 3.50
C THR A 57 -6.78 -10.65 4.65
N TYR A 58 -7.21 -9.87 5.66
CA TYR A 58 -7.92 -10.35 6.84
C TYR A 58 -9.10 -11.25 6.49
N ASN A 59 -9.99 -10.81 5.60
CA ASN A 59 -11.19 -11.58 5.26
C ASN A 59 -10.85 -12.90 4.58
N PHE A 60 -9.81 -12.91 3.73
CA PHE A 60 -9.35 -14.13 3.08
C PHE A 60 -8.90 -15.16 4.12
N TYR A 61 -8.04 -14.76 5.07
CA TYR A 61 -7.55 -15.69 6.09
C TYR A 61 -8.59 -16.06 7.13
N ASN A 62 -9.42 -15.11 7.57
CA ASN A 62 -10.50 -15.38 8.50
C ASN A 62 -11.56 -16.35 7.93
N THR A 63 -11.65 -16.47 6.60
CA THR A 63 -12.56 -17.42 5.93
C THR A 63 -11.91 -18.78 5.68
N ASN A 64 -10.59 -18.83 5.47
CA ASN A 64 -9.89 -20.02 4.98
C ASN A 64 -8.96 -20.68 6.00
N MET A 65 -8.72 -20.06 7.15
CA MET A 65 -7.84 -20.58 8.21
C MET A 65 -8.55 -20.55 9.56
N GLU A 66 -8.20 -21.50 10.42
CA GLU A 66 -8.59 -21.53 11.82
C GLU A 66 -7.85 -20.44 12.62
N GLU A 67 -8.46 -20.01 13.72
CA GLU A 67 -7.87 -19.05 14.64
C GLU A 67 -6.49 -19.54 15.13
N GLY A 68 -5.49 -18.66 15.10
CA GLY A 68 -4.13 -18.96 15.53
C GLY A 68 -3.22 -19.61 14.47
N GLN A 69 -3.73 -19.95 13.28
CA GLN A 69 -2.89 -20.44 12.19
C GLN A 69 -2.10 -19.34 11.46
N ILE A 70 -2.50 -18.08 11.62
CA ILE A 70 -1.82 -16.91 11.05
C ILE A 70 -1.73 -15.79 12.08
N ALA A 71 -0.70 -14.96 11.96
CA ALA A 71 -0.52 -13.77 12.79
C ALA A 71 -0.12 -12.56 11.91
N PHE A 72 -0.57 -11.37 12.32
CA PHE A 72 -0.18 -10.11 11.70
C PHE A 72 0.86 -9.45 12.58
N TRP A 73 1.98 -9.03 11.99
CA TRP A 73 3.08 -8.40 12.71
C TRP A 73 3.44 -7.06 12.07
N PRO A 74 3.95 -6.09 12.84
CA PRO A 74 4.52 -4.87 12.27
C PRO A 74 5.59 -5.21 11.23
N TYR A 75 5.58 -4.49 10.11
CA TYR A 75 6.62 -4.60 9.11
C TYR A 75 7.98 -4.27 9.72
N PRO A 76 9.03 -5.09 9.53
CA PRO A 76 10.34 -4.82 10.09
C PRO A 76 10.91 -3.53 9.50
N ARG A 77 11.58 -2.75 10.35
CA ARG A 77 12.39 -1.63 9.89
C ARG A 77 13.59 -2.15 9.12
N LEU A 78 13.60 -1.92 7.81
CA LEU A 78 14.72 -2.28 6.94
C LEU A 78 15.79 -1.18 6.83
N GLY A 79 15.42 0.09 7.05
CA GLY A 79 16.30 1.24 6.89
C GLY A 79 16.96 1.75 8.18
N PRO A 80 18.11 2.44 8.07
CA PRO A 80 18.89 2.90 9.23
C PRO A 80 18.28 4.09 9.97
N GLU A 81 17.36 4.86 9.37
CA GLU A 81 16.86 6.13 9.95
C GLU A 81 15.49 6.03 10.63
N ARG A 82 14.49 5.47 9.92
CA ARG A 82 13.14 5.26 10.44
C ARG A 82 12.44 4.12 9.72
N GLY A 83 11.44 3.51 10.36
CA GLY A 83 10.48 2.69 9.65
C GLY A 83 9.58 3.56 8.76
N SER A 84 9.02 2.94 7.72
CA SER A 84 8.07 3.58 6.81
C SER A 84 7.07 2.52 6.37
N THR A 85 5.79 2.81 6.56
CA THR A 85 4.69 2.01 6.01
C THR A 85 3.79 2.91 5.19
N ILE A 86 3.47 2.48 3.97
CA ILE A 86 2.60 3.27 3.10
C ILE A 86 1.17 3.28 3.65
N MET A 87 0.57 4.46 3.67
CA MET A 87 -0.83 4.64 4.04
C MET A 87 -1.64 4.92 2.79
N TRP A 88 -2.55 3.99 2.49
CA TRP A 88 -3.55 4.14 1.45
C TRP A 88 -4.94 4.41 2.03
N SER A 89 -5.80 4.97 1.19
CA SER A 89 -7.22 5.13 1.50
C SER A 89 -8.07 4.74 0.31
N HIS A 90 -9.09 3.91 0.55
CA HIS A 90 -10.19 3.75 -0.39
C HIS A 90 -11.18 4.89 -0.18
N THR A 91 -11.36 5.73 -1.19
CA THR A 91 -12.26 6.90 -1.12
C THR A 91 -13.42 6.74 -2.08
N LEU A 92 -14.56 7.32 -1.71
CA LEU A 92 -15.72 7.44 -2.59
C LEU A 92 -15.66 8.80 -3.26
N ALA A 93 -15.59 8.83 -4.59
CA ALA A 93 -15.54 10.04 -5.39
C ALA A 93 -16.78 10.16 -6.27
N VAL A 94 -17.18 11.40 -6.56
CA VAL A 94 -18.29 11.71 -7.46
C VAL A 94 -17.72 12.49 -8.65
N THR A 95 -18.14 12.14 -9.86
CA THR A 95 -17.75 12.87 -11.07
C THR A 95 -18.29 14.30 -11.05
N SER A 96 -17.54 15.26 -11.60
CA SER A 96 -17.96 16.66 -11.64
C SER A 96 -19.22 16.93 -12.48
N ASN A 97 -19.54 16.06 -13.44
CA ASN A 97 -20.60 16.28 -14.44
C ASN A 97 -21.88 15.50 -14.12
N ILE A 98 -22.25 15.42 -12.85
CA ILE A 98 -23.42 14.69 -12.37
C ILE A 98 -24.64 15.62 -12.26
N GLU A 99 -25.83 15.13 -12.64
CA GLU A 99 -27.07 15.89 -12.50
C GLU A 99 -27.37 16.21 -11.02
N PRO A 100 -27.93 17.39 -10.67
CA PRO A 100 -28.05 17.83 -9.28
C PRO A 100 -28.85 16.90 -8.35
N ASP A 101 -29.91 16.28 -8.84
CA ASP A 101 -30.74 15.34 -8.08
C ASP A 101 -30.00 14.01 -7.83
N VAL A 102 -29.22 13.55 -8.82
CA VAL A 102 -28.35 12.38 -8.70
C VAL A 102 -27.20 12.67 -7.74
N LEU A 103 -26.63 13.88 -7.77
CA LEU A 103 -25.61 14.32 -6.81
C LEU A 103 -26.14 14.22 -5.38
N GLU A 104 -27.32 14.76 -5.11
CA GLU A 104 -27.91 14.73 -3.77
C GLU A 104 -28.11 13.28 -3.28
N ALA A 105 -28.66 12.41 -4.14
CA ALA A 105 -28.82 10.99 -3.81
C ALA A 105 -27.48 10.29 -3.56
N THR A 106 -26.47 10.58 -4.38
CA THR A 106 -25.12 10.01 -4.25
C THR A 106 -24.46 10.46 -2.94
N MET A 107 -24.57 11.74 -2.58
CA MET A 107 -24.02 12.26 -1.33
C MET A 107 -24.70 11.62 -0.11
N ARG A 108 -26.02 11.38 -0.15
CA ARG A 108 -26.72 10.63 0.91
C ARG A 108 -26.20 9.20 1.04
N LEU A 109 -25.92 8.52 -0.07
CA LEU A 109 -25.35 7.17 -0.04
C LEU A 109 -23.92 7.18 0.53
N ILE A 110 -23.06 8.08 0.08
CA ILE A 110 -21.68 8.21 0.58
C ILE A 110 -21.69 8.48 2.10
N GLN A 111 -22.57 9.38 2.55
CA GLN A 111 -22.74 9.68 3.97
C GLN A 111 -23.18 8.43 4.74
N PHE A 112 -24.20 7.71 4.25
CA PHE A 112 -24.67 6.48 4.87
C PHE A 112 -23.55 5.43 4.99
N LEU A 113 -22.80 5.16 3.91
CA LEU A 113 -21.69 4.21 3.93
C LEU A 113 -20.59 4.63 4.93
N SER A 114 -20.27 5.92 4.96
CA SER A 114 -19.26 6.48 5.87
C SER A 114 -19.67 6.36 7.33
N ASP A 115 -20.94 6.67 7.64
CA ASP A 115 -21.52 6.58 8.98
C ASP A 115 -21.60 5.13 9.49
N ASN A 116 -21.71 4.16 8.57
CA ASN A 116 -21.85 2.73 8.88
C ASN A 116 -20.56 1.93 8.62
N SER A 117 -19.41 2.59 8.47
CA SER A 117 -18.15 1.93 8.09
C SER A 117 -17.52 1.04 9.17
N LYS A 118 -18.04 1.02 10.41
CA LYS A 118 -17.60 0.09 11.46
C LYS A 118 -17.83 -1.37 11.04
N GLU A 119 -19.02 -1.67 10.50
CA GLU A 119 -19.36 -3.02 10.03
C GLU A 119 -18.45 -3.48 8.90
N HIS A 120 -18.14 -2.57 7.97
CA HIS A 120 -17.16 -2.85 6.92
C HIS A 120 -15.79 -3.17 7.52
N SER A 121 -15.35 -2.41 8.51
CA SER A 121 -14.05 -2.62 9.18
C SER A 121 -13.95 -4.01 9.81
N ILE A 122 -14.99 -4.46 10.51
CA ILE A 122 -15.05 -5.79 11.15
C ILE A 122 -14.96 -6.91 10.11
N LYS A 123 -15.64 -6.74 8.97
CA LYS A 123 -15.67 -7.76 7.90
C LYS A 123 -14.39 -7.83 7.08
N THR A 124 -13.75 -6.68 6.82
CA THR A 124 -12.60 -6.62 5.90
C THR A 124 -11.26 -6.51 6.61
N GLY A 125 -11.26 -6.28 7.92
CA GLY A 125 -10.06 -6.04 8.73
C GLY A 125 -9.41 -4.68 8.48
N MET A 126 -10.04 -3.80 7.70
CA MET A 126 -9.51 -2.49 7.38
C MET A 126 -10.05 -1.42 8.34
N PRO A 127 -9.20 -0.59 8.97
CA PRO A 127 -9.65 0.43 9.90
C PRO A 127 -10.41 1.55 9.17
N SER A 128 -11.60 1.91 9.66
CA SER A 128 -12.32 3.08 9.15
C SER A 128 -11.45 4.33 9.18
N ALA A 129 -11.48 5.17 8.13
CA ALA A 129 -10.78 6.45 8.15
C ALA A 129 -11.36 7.43 9.20
N ARG A 130 -12.62 7.23 9.61
CA ARG A 130 -13.26 8.07 10.63
C ARG A 130 -12.85 7.62 12.03
N LEU A 131 -12.05 8.44 12.70
CA LEU A 131 -11.53 8.13 14.04
C LEU A 131 -12.63 7.84 15.07
N SER A 132 -13.79 8.51 14.99
CA SER A 132 -14.90 8.26 15.92
C SER A 132 -15.53 6.87 15.79
N LEU A 133 -15.23 6.14 14.72
CA LEU A 133 -15.67 4.77 14.50
C LEU A 133 -14.58 3.75 14.85
N ARG A 134 -13.38 4.19 15.21
CA ARG A 134 -12.27 3.35 15.71
C ARG A 134 -12.41 3.17 17.21
N THR A 135 -13.36 2.33 17.62
CA THR A 135 -13.63 2.05 19.03
C THR A 135 -12.64 1.05 19.60
N GLU A 136 -12.43 1.06 20.93
CA GLU A 136 -11.42 0.22 21.60
C GLU A 136 -11.68 -1.29 21.41
N ASP A 137 -12.95 -1.70 21.29
CA ASP A 137 -13.38 -3.08 21.03
C ASP A 137 -13.01 -3.61 19.64
N LEU A 138 -12.56 -2.76 18.70
CA LEU A 138 -12.16 -3.23 17.37
C LEU A 138 -10.89 -4.06 17.41
N ALA A 139 -9.97 -3.79 18.34
CA ALA A 139 -8.76 -4.58 18.50
C ALA A 139 -9.07 -6.03 18.92
N ASP A 140 -10.15 -6.23 19.67
CA ASP A 140 -10.60 -7.57 20.09
C ASP A 140 -11.34 -8.32 18.96
N GLN A 141 -11.94 -7.58 18.01
CA GLN A 141 -12.71 -8.16 16.90
C GLN A 141 -11.87 -8.41 15.64
N ILE A 142 -10.76 -7.71 15.47
CA ILE A 142 -9.96 -7.72 14.26
C ILE A 142 -8.49 -7.94 14.65
N TRP A 143 -8.01 -9.17 14.51
CA TRP A 143 -6.66 -9.57 14.95
C TRP A 143 -5.51 -8.82 14.24
N THR A 144 -5.77 -8.19 13.07
CA THR A 144 -4.80 -7.34 12.37
C THR A 144 -4.75 -5.90 12.91
N PHE A 145 -5.80 -5.44 13.59
CA PHE A 145 -6.06 -4.02 13.85
C PHE A 145 -5.03 -3.39 14.80
N GLY A 146 -4.65 -4.10 15.87
CA GLY A 146 -3.70 -3.60 16.87
C GLY A 146 -2.33 -3.31 16.24
N ALA A 147 -1.76 -4.29 15.53
CA ALA A 147 -0.47 -4.15 14.87
C ALA A 147 -0.50 -3.09 13.75
N LEU A 148 -1.55 -3.11 12.91
CA LEU A 148 -1.72 -2.15 11.82
C LEU A 148 -1.81 -0.70 12.33
N THR A 149 -2.73 -0.43 13.26
CA THR A 149 -2.98 0.94 13.72
C THR A 149 -1.81 1.50 14.52
N THR A 150 -1.13 0.66 15.31
CA THR A 150 0.08 1.05 16.05
C THR A 150 1.20 1.43 15.10
N GLN A 151 1.48 0.60 14.08
CA GLN A 151 2.54 0.91 13.13
C GLN A 151 2.21 2.11 12.25
N MET A 152 0.97 2.22 11.73
CA MET A 152 0.55 3.39 10.95
C MET A 152 0.66 4.70 11.76
N ALA A 153 0.34 4.68 13.05
CA ALA A 153 0.48 5.87 13.90
C ALA A 153 1.93 6.27 14.13
N ALA A 154 2.86 5.32 14.17
CA ALA A 154 4.28 5.56 14.43
C ALA A 154 5.10 5.86 13.16
N GLU A 155 4.80 5.17 12.06
CA GLU A 155 5.66 5.07 10.86
C GLU A 155 4.89 5.30 9.55
N GLY A 156 3.60 5.63 9.62
CA GLY A 156 2.75 5.81 8.45
C GLY A 156 3.16 7.01 7.60
N VAL A 157 3.29 6.78 6.30
CA VAL A 157 3.56 7.83 5.30
C VAL A 157 2.45 7.77 4.24
N PRO A 158 1.70 8.86 4.01
CA PRO A 158 0.74 8.91 2.90
C PRO A 158 1.43 8.62 1.57
N GLU A 159 0.73 7.91 0.68
CA GLU A 159 1.17 7.75 -0.69
C GLU A 159 1.45 9.10 -1.38
N TYR A 160 2.42 9.11 -2.27
CA TYR A 160 2.75 10.28 -3.08
C TYR A 160 1.51 10.79 -3.84
N GLN A 161 1.25 12.09 -3.75
CA GLN A 161 0.12 12.74 -4.39
C GLN A 161 0.58 13.60 -5.57
N SER A 162 0.02 13.36 -6.75
CA SER A 162 0.29 14.14 -7.95
C SER A 162 -0.88 14.07 -8.92
N GLU A 163 -1.11 15.16 -9.66
CA GLU A 163 -2.02 15.13 -10.82
C GLU A 163 -1.53 14.18 -11.92
N ARG A 164 -0.24 13.81 -11.88
CA ARG A 164 0.42 12.86 -12.79
C ARG A 164 0.68 11.50 -12.14
N PHE A 165 -0.06 11.16 -11.07
CA PHE A 165 0.16 9.92 -10.32
C PHE A 165 0.16 8.68 -11.22
N THR A 166 -0.83 8.55 -12.11
CA THR A 166 -0.93 7.42 -13.03
C THR A 166 0.28 7.32 -13.97
N GLU A 167 0.80 8.43 -14.49
CA GLU A 167 2.01 8.42 -15.32
C GLU A 167 3.25 8.01 -14.51
N VAL A 168 3.38 8.48 -13.27
CA VAL A 168 4.48 8.10 -12.36
C VAL A 168 4.40 6.63 -11.98
N GLU A 169 3.23 6.13 -11.58
CA GLU A 169 3.00 4.74 -11.19
C GLU A 169 3.31 3.79 -12.34
N ASN A 170 2.82 4.06 -13.55
CA ASN A 170 3.12 3.24 -14.72
C ASN A 170 4.61 3.22 -15.06
N ALA A 171 5.30 4.36 -14.93
CA ALA A 171 6.75 4.44 -15.16
C ALA A 171 7.50 3.58 -14.13
N MET A 172 7.13 3.67 -12.85
CA MET A 172 7.70 2.85 -11.77
C MET A 172 7.43 1.36 -11.97
N GLY A 173 6.19 0.99 -12.32
CA GLY A 173 5.82 -0.41 -12.58
C GLY A 173 6.63 -1.04 -13.72
N ALA A 174 6.86 -0.29 -14.81
CA ALA A 174 7.70 -0.75 -15.91
C ALA A 174 9.18 -0.92 -15.49
N ALA A 175 9.70 0.02 -14.70
CA ALA A 175 11.08 -0.05 -14.19
C ALA A 175 11.27 -1.24 -13.26
N TYR A 176 10.37 -1.45 -12.30
CA TYR A 176 10.40 -2.62 -11.42
C TYR A 176 10.27 -3.92 -12.21
N SER A 177 9.38 -4.01 -13.19
CA SER A 177 9.29 -5.19 -14.03
C SER A 177 10.60 -5.49 -14.76
N SER A 178 11.29 -4.47 -15.29
CA SER A 178 12.57 -4.63 -15.97
C SER A 178 13.68 -5.11 -15.02
N ILE A 179 13.76 -4.50 -13.83
CA ILE A 179 14.71 -4.87 -12.77
C ILE A 179 14.47 -6.31 -12.29
N PHE A 180 13.24 -6.65 -11.91
CA PHE A 180 12.90 -7.96 -11.34
C PHE A 180 12.79 -9.08 -12.39
N THR A 181 12.96 -8.77 -13.68
CA THR A 181 13.15 -9.77 -14.74
C THR A 181 14.60 -9.86 -15.24
N GLY A 182 15.51 -9.07 -14.64
CA GLY A 182 16.93 -9.04 -15.01
C GLY A 182 17.23 -8.38 -16.35
N GLN A 183 16.30 -7.59 -16.90
CA GLN A 183 16.51 -6.85 -18.15
C GLN A 183 17.38 -5.61 -17.95
N GLN A 184 17.35 -5.02 -16.76
CA GLN A 184 18.19 -3.90 -16.34
C GLN A 184 18.72 -4.15 -14.94
N THR A 185 19.89 -3.57 -14.65
CA THR A 185 20.34 -3.45 -13.25
C THR A 185 19.46 -2.47 -12.47
N VAL A 186 19.54 -2.51 -11.14
CA VAL A 186 18.82 -1.56 -10.27
C VAL A 186 19.21 -0.12 -10.58
N GLU A 187 20.51 0.15 -10.76
CA GLU A 187 21.03 1.48 -11.08
C GLU A 187 20.47 1.99 -12.42
N GLU A 188 20.58 1.21 -13.49
CA GLU A 188 20.08 1.59 -14.82
C GLU A 188 18.56 1.80 -14.84
N GLY A 189 17.81 0.91 -14.18
CA GLY A 189 16.35 0.98 -14.13
C GLY A 189 15.84 2.22 -13.38
N LEU A 190 16.46 2.53 -12.24
CA LEU A 190 16.07 3.68 -11.42
C LEU A 190 16.53 5.01 -12.01
N ASP A 191 17.71 5.07 -12.64
CA ASP A 191 18.17 6.27 -13.33
C ASP A 191 17.28 6.62 -14.53
N ASP A 192 16.88 5.63 -15.34
CA ASP A 192 15.98 5.86 -16.48
C ASP A 192 14.59 6.30 -16.03
N VAL A 193 14.02 5.63 -15.00
CA VAL A 193 12.69 6.00 -14.51
C VAL A 193 12.68 7.38 -13.88
N ALA A 194 13.73 7.79 -13.18
CA ALA A 194 13.86 9.14 -12.65
C ALA A 194 13.84 10.19 -13.76
N GLN A 195 14.55 9.94 -14.88
CA GLN A 195 14.48 10.83 -16.05
C GLN A 195 13.07 10.90 -16.66
N ARG A 196 12.36 9.76 -16.74
CA ARG A 196 10.97 9.72 -17.24
C ARG A 196 10.02 10.51 -16.34
N ILE A 197 10.12 10.33 -15.02
CA ILE A 197 9.29 11.06 -14.05
C ILE A 197 9.60 12.55 -14.10
N ARG A 198 10.88 12.96 -14.12
CA ARG A 198 11.27 14.38 -14.28
C ARG A 198 10.71 15.01 -15.56
N ARG A 199 10.55 14.23 -16.65
CA ARG A 199 9.89 14.72 -17.88
C ARG A 199 8.38 14.84 -17.73
N ALA A 200 7.74 13.91 -17.01
CA ALA A 200 6.30 13.92 -16.79
C ALA A 200 5.84 15.02 -15.83
N LEU A 201 6.71 15.45 -14.90
CA LEU A 201 6.43 16.49 -13.91
C LEU A 201 6.80 17.92 -14.36
N ARG A 202 7.37 18.08 -15.56
CA ARG A 202 7.63 19.40 -16.19
C ARG A 202 6.42 19.88 -16.97
#